data_AF-A0A183N8B4-F1
#
_entry.id   AF-A0A183N8B4-F1
#
_cell.length_a   1.000
_cell.length_b   1.000
_cell.length_c   1.000
_cell.angle_alpha   90.00
_cell.angle_beta   90.00
_cell.angle_gamma   90.00
#
_symmetry.space_group_name_H-M   'P 1'
#
loop_
_entity.id
_entity.type
_entity.pdbx_description
1 polymer ?
#
loop_
_entity_poly.entity_id
_entity_poly.type
_entity_poly.pdbx_seq_one_letter_code
_entity_poly.pdbx_strand_id
1 'polypeptide(L)' 'MCFGVGRYCDGAGHRKCCPPHSCKLINPRGGVCVRGRCLQSKEQCVQGKDCCSGHCVHGHCRDK' A
#
# COMPACT_ATOMS: atom_id res chain seq x y z
N MET A 1 -3.90 -14.08 1.62
CA MET A 1 -4.60 -13.18 2.56
C MET A 1 -3.71 -11.97 2.81
N CYS A 2 -4.23 -10.75 2.73
CA CYS A 2 -3.47 -9.53 2.98
C CYS A 2 -4.02 -8.81 4.22
N PHE A 3 -3.20 -7.94 4.83
CA PHE A 3 -3.53 -7.31 6.11
C PHE A 3 -3.76 -5.80 5.98
N GLY A 4 -4.76 -5.30 6.72
CA GLY A 4 -5.11 -3.87 6.81
C GLY A 4 -4.16 -3.08 7.72
N VAL A 5 -4.36 -1.76 7.78
CA VAL A 5 -3.57 -0.86 8.64
C VAL A 5 -3.60 -1.32 10.10
N GLY A 6 -2.46 -1.23 10.79
CA GLY A 6 -2.29 -1.63 12.19
C GLY A 6 -2.02 -3.12 12.41
N ARG A 7 -2.13 -3.95 11.38
CA ARG A 7 -1.79 -5.38 11.48
C ARG A 7 -0.30 -5.62 11.29
N TYR A 8 0.22 -6.66 11.95
CA TYR A 8 1.62 -7.05 11.80
C TYR A 8 1.93 -7.57 10.39
N CYS A 9 3.03 -7.07 9.84
CA CYS A 9 3.63 -7.53 8.59
C CYS A 9 5.06 -8.00 8.85
N ASP A 10 5.61 -8.79 7.94
CA ASP A 10 6.91 -9.42 8.14
C ASP A 10 7.80 -9.19 6.92
N GLY A 11 9.06 -8.78 7.15
CA GLY A 11 10.02 -8.52 6.08
C GLY A 11 10.35 -9.77 5.25
N ALA A 12 10.09 -10.96 5.81
CA ALA A 12 10.22 -12.24 5.13
C ALA A 12 9.09 -12.55 4.12
N GLY A 13 8.09 -11.68 3.97
CA GLY A 13 7.05 -11.82 2.93
C GLY A 13 5.89 -12.78 3.26
N HIS A 14 5.88 -13.38 4.46
CA HIS A 14 4.77 -14.25 4.92
C HIS A 14 3.51 -13.46 5.31
N ARG A 15 3.65 -12.22 5.77
CA ARG A 15 2.51 -11.34 6.12
C ARG A 15 2.60 -10.04 5.32
N LYS A 16 1.82 -9.98 4.24
CA LYS A 16 1.82 -8.86 3.29
C LYS A 16 0.66 -7.91 3.58
N CYS A 17 0.92 -6.62 3.55
CA CYS A 17 -0.11 -5.59 3.66
C CYS A 17 -0.95 -5.55 2.39
N CYS A 18 -2.26 -5.31 2.52
CA CYS A 18 -3.10 -5.08 1.34
C CYS A 18 -2.72 -3.75 0.71
N PRO A 19 -2.59 -3.64 -0.63
CA PRO A 19 -2.50 -2.34 -1.30
C PRO A 19 -3.68 -1.44 -0.88
N PRO A 20 -3.48 -0.13 -0.61
CA PRO A 20 -2.26 0.68 -0.77
C PRO A 20 -1.33 0.70 0.47
N HIS A 21 -1.45 -0.26 1.37
CA HIS A 21 -0.70 -0.28 2.63
C HIS A 21 0.70 -0.87 2.45
N SER A 22 1.70 -0.27 3.09
CA SER A 22 3.08 -0.74 3.09
C SER A 22 3.48 -1.22 4.47
N CYS A 23 4.38 -2.20 4.51
CA CYS A 23 4.93 -2.70 5.76
C CYS A 23 5.98 -1.71 6.29
N LYS A 24 5.69 -1.03 7.41
CA LYS A 24 6.69 -0.24 8.13
C LYS A 24 7.35 -1.14 9.15
N LEU A 25 8.61 -1.52 8.88
CA LEU A 25 9.43 -2.27 9.81
C LEU A 25 9.64 -1.44 11.08
N ILE A 26 9.18 -1.98 12.21
CA ILE A 26 9.45 -1.45 13.54
C ILE A 26 10.63 -2.18 14.18
N ASN A 27 10.92 -3.40 13.71
CA ASN A 27 12.01 -4.25 14.17
C ASN A 27 12.59 -5.05 12.98
N PRO A 28 13.82 -5.56 13.07
CA PRO A 28 14.44 -6.38 12.00
C PRO A 28 13.69 -7.68 11.70
N ARG A 29 12.85 -8.15 12.64
CA ARG A 29 12.01 -9.35 12.49
C ARG A 29 10.58 -9.06 12.04
N GLY A 30 10.15 -7.79 11.94
CA GLY A 30 8.75 -7.52 11.67
C GLY A 30 8.37 -6.05 11.72
N GLY A 31 7.25 -5.75 11.08
CA GLY A 31 6.68 -4.42 10.93
C GLY A 31 5.19 -4.38 11.24
N VAL A 32 4.62 -3.21 11.05
CA VAL A 32 3.16 -3.02 11.00
C VAL A 32 2.77 -2.46 9.65
N CYS A 33 1.63 -2.92 9.14
CA CYS A 33 1.01 -2.34 7.96
C CYS A 33 0.60 -0.92 8.31
N VAL A 34 1.27 0.03 7.69
CA VAL A 34 0.86 1.42 7.72
C VAL A 34 0.22 1.73 6.38
N ARG A 35 -0.55 2.81 6.33
CA ARG A 35 -0.95 3.36 5.05
C ARG A 35 0.33 3.65 4.27
N GLY A 36 0.55 2.91 3.18
CA GLY A 36 1.71 3.10 2.33
C GLY A 36 1.64 4.49 1.72
N ARG A 37 2.74 4.95 1.13
CA ARG A 37 2.65 6.06 0.18
C ARG A 37 1.79 5.55 -0.96
N CYS A 38 0.50 5.80 -0.86
CA CYS A 38 -0.40 5.67 -1.96
C CYS A 38 0.08 6.63 -3.05
N LEU A 39 -0.06 6.21 -4.29
CA LEU A 39 0.39 7.00 -5.43
C LEU A 39 -0.39 8.30 -5.48
N GLN A 40 0.32 9.41 -5.56
CA GLN A 40 -0.29 10.73 -5.68
C GLN A 40 -0.88 10.93 -7.07
N SER A 41 -1.76 11.91 -7.20
CA SER A 41 -2.32 12.31 -8.49
C SER A 41 -1.22 12.49 -9.54
N LYS A 42 -1.46 11.97 -10.74
CA LYS A 42 -0.58 11.88 -11.91
C LYS A 42 0.54 10.83 -11.84
N GLU A 43 0.75 10.15 -10.72
CA GLU A 43 1.69 9.01 -10.69
C GLU A 43 1.14 7.81 -11.46
N GLN A 44 2.04 7.02 -12.05
CA GLN A 44 1.67 5.82 -12.81
C GLN A 44 1.12 4.74 -11.88
N CYS A 45 -0.06 4.24 -12.19
CA CYS A 45 -0.74 3.19 -11.44
C CYS A 45 -1.20 2.06 -12.36
N VAL A 46 -1.31 0.87 -11.79
CA VAL A 46 -1.86 -0.30 -12.49
C VAL A 46 -3.32 -0.52 -12.11
N GLN A 47 -3.67 -0.29 -10.84
CA GLN A 47 -5.04 -0.44 -10.33
C GLN A 47 -5.43 0.76 -9.47
N GLY A 48 -6.74 1.03 -9.37
CA GLY A 48 -7.27 2.16 -8.58
C GLY A 48 -6.81 2.16 -7.13
N LYS A 49 -6.69 0.97 -6.54
CA LYS A 49 -6.21 0.74 -5.16
C LYS A 49 -4.76 1.13 -4.92
N ASP A 50 -3.97 1.40 -5.95
CA ASP A 50 -2.61 1.93 -5.80
C ASP A 50 -2.62 3.45 -5.53
N CYS A 51 -3.66 4.15 -5.98
CA CYS A 51 -3.81 5.60 -5.86
C CYS A 51 -4.41 6.02 -4.52
N CYS A 52 -3.95 7.16 -3.97
CA CYS A 52 -4.52 7.71 -2.73
C CYS A 52 -6.02 8.03 -2.84
N SER A 53 -6.42 8.45 -4.03
CA SER A 53 -7.80 8.74 -4.42
C SER A 53 -8.62 7.48 -4.72
N GLY A 54 -7.99 6.30 -4.82
CA GLY A 54 -8.66 5.06 -5.25
C GLY A 54 -8.94 4.99 -6.75
N HIS A 55 -8.55 6.01 -7.52
CA HIS A 55 -8.87 6.16 -8.94
C HIS A 55 -7.61 6.12 -9.80
N CYS A 56 -7.50 5.06 -10.60
CA CYS A 56 -6.46 4.89 -11.62
C CYS A 56 -7.11 4.98 -13.01
N VAL A 57 -6.84 6.05 -13.75
CA VAL A 57 -7.45 6.37 -15.04
C VAL A 57 -6.34 6.53 -16.08
N HIS A 58 -6.43 5.81 -17.20
CA HIS A 58 -5.38 5.75 -18.22
C HIS A 58 -4.00 5.38 -17.66
N GLY A 59 -3.95 4.53 -16.62
CA GLY A 59 -2.69 4.14 -15.99
C GLY A 59 -2.05 5.22 -15.12
N HIS A 60 -2.80 6.28 -14.77
CA HIS A 60 -2.36 7.33 -13.86
C HIS A 60 -3.37 7.59 -12.76
N CYS A 61 -2.86 7.88 -11.56
CA CYS A 61 -3.71 8.25 -10.44
C CYS A 61 -4.38 9.58 -10.72
N ARG A 62 -5.66 9.69 -10.40
CA ARG A 62 -6.41 10.94 -10.50
C ARG A 62 -7.13 11.21 -9.20
N ASP A 63 -7.04 12.43 -8.71
CA ASP A 63 -7.98 12.92 -7.70
C ASP A 63 -9.39 12.99 -8.30
N LYS A 64 -10.38 12.66 -7.47
CA LYS A 64 -11.79 12.57 -7.86
C LYS A 64 -12.36 13.95 -8.19
#